data_AF-A0A671QA90-F1
#
_entry.id   AF-A0A671QA90-F1
#
_cell.length_a   1.000
_cell.length_b   1.000
_cell.length_c   1.000
_cell.angle_alpha   90.00
_cell.angle_beta   90.00
_cell.angle_gamma   90.00
#
_symmetry.space_group_name_H-M   'P 1'
#
loop_
_entity.id
_entity.type
_entity.pdbx_description
1 polymer ?
#
loop_
_entity_poly.entity_id
_entity_poly.type
_entity_poly.pdbx_seq_one_letter_code
_entity_poly.pdbx_strand_id
1 'polypeptide(L)'
;MSWLSPVQWAKWTWSAVRGGGEEEAEIDLGMDDEALTDDAREAMQGDQEDDERSHGCSFSLIVFVLQSESLCKSLSALSSSDSETIAKTSPGLDSISLSEMDKAAVLTLIREEIIAKEIEANEWKRKYEESRLEVTEMRKIVDEYEKTVAQMIEDEQRKNIGSQKSVHQLTVERDQALADLSSVERSFSDLFRRYENMKTVLEGFKKNEEVLKKCAQDYLTRVRQEEQRYQTLKIHAEEKLDKANEEIAQVRTKANAESVALNASLRKEQMKVESLERAIEPKNQEIEELTKICDELIAKMGTTD
;
A
#
# COMPACT_ATOMS: atom_id res chain seq x y z
N MET A 1 43.86 13.17 -26.36
CA MET A 1 42.62 12.57 -25.82
C MET A 1 41.85 13.67 -25.13
N SER A 2 40.73 14.11 -25.73
CA SER A 2 39.89 15.18 -25.17
C SER A 2 39.14 14.63 -23.97
N TRP A 3 39.43 15.15 -22.78
CA TRP A 3 38.67 14.81 -21.58
C TRP A 3 37.27 15.41 -21.71
N LEU A 4 36.24 14.61 -21.40
CA LEU A 4 34.85 15.07 -21.40
C LEU A 4 34.69 16.21 -20.39
N SER A 5 33.92 17.23 -20.76
CA SER A 5 33.49 18.27 -19.81
C SER A 5 32.79 17.63 -18.61
N PRO A 6 32.92 18.18 -17.38
CA PRO A 6 32.28 17.64 -16.18
C PRO A 6 30.78 17.33 -16.35
N VAL A 7 30.07 18.13 -17.14
CA VAL A 7 28.64 17.92 -17.47
C VAL A 7 28.43 16.72 -18.40
N GLN A 8 29.35 16.49 -19.33
CA GLN A 8 29.30 15.36 -20.24
C GLN A 8 29.68 14.06 -19.54
N TRP A 9 30.62 14.11 -18.59
CA TRP A 9 30.93 12.97 -17.72
C TRP A 9 29.75 12.61 -16.80
N ALA A 10 29.07 13.62 -16.24
CA ALA A 10 27.85 13.42 -15.47
C ALA A 10 26.69 12.84 -16.32
N LYS A 11 26.46 13.34 -17.54
CA LYS A 11 25.45 12.77 -18.45
C LYS A 11 25.78 11.34 -18.87
N TRP A 12 27.05 11.05 -19.16
CA TRP A 12 27.48 9.71 -19.56
C TRP A 12 27.33 8.70 -18.42
N THR A 13 27.75 9.06 -17.20
CA THR A 13 27.57 8.22 -16.01
C THR A 13 26.10 8.01 -15.67
N TRP A 14 25.25 9.03 -15.81
CA TRP A 14 23.79 8.88 -15.65
C TRP A 14 23.17 7.97 -16.72
N SER A 15 23.62 8.07 -17.97
CA SER A 15 23.13 7.24 -19.08
C SER A 15 23.59 5.79 -18.96
N ALA A 16 24.81 5.55 -18.45
CA ALA A 16 25.34 4.21 -18.18
C ALA A 16 24.63 3.54 -16.97
N VAL A 17 24.24 4.33 -15.96
CA VAL A 17 23.49 3.86 -14.77
C VAL A 17 22.03 3.52 -15.07
N ARG A 18 21.41 4.15 -16.08
CA ARG A 18 20.02 3.86 -16.49
C ARG A 18 19.86 2.82 -17.60
N GLY A 19 20.96 2.34 -18.17
CA GLY A 19 20.92 1.43 -19.32
C GLY A 19 20.56 2.19 -20.60
N GLY A 20 21.56 2.44 -21.44
CA GLY A 20 21.31 2.72 -22.85
C GLY A 20 20.79 1.45 -23.50
N GLY A 21 19.48 1.35 -23.64
CA GLY A 21 18.78 0.34 -24.40
C GLY A 21 17.69 1.01 -25.21
N GLU A 22 18.07 1.60 -26.35
CA GLU A 22 17.19 1.64 -27.51
C GLU A 22 17.12 0.21 -28.05
N GLU A 23 16.30 -0.63 -27.42
CA GLU A 23 15.77 -1.84 -28.05
C GLU A 23 14.26 -1.72 -27.99
N GLU A 24 13.66 -1.48 -29.15
CA GLU A 24 12.25 -1.75 -29.41
C GLU A 24 12.02 -3.25 -29.16
N ALA A 25 11.72 -3.61 -27.92
CA ALA A 25 11.09 -4.88 -27.60
C ALA A 25 9.59 -4.62 -27.54
N GLU A 26 8.95 -4.83 -28.68
CA GLU A 26 7.53 -5.09 -28.82
C GLU A 26 7.20 -6.29 -27.90
N ILE A 27 6.75 -6.00 -26.67
CA ILE A 27 6.18 -7.02 -25.80
C ILE A 27 4.72 -7.15 -26.23
N ASP A 28 4.51 -8.06 -27.18
CA ASP A 28 3.24 -8.74 -27.42
C ASP A 28 2.83 -9.46 -26.14
N LEU A 29 2.18 -8.74 -25.22
CA LEU A 29 1.45 -9.34 -24.13
C LEU A 29 0.15 -9.87 -24.73
N GLY A 30 0.23 -11.11 -25.22
CA GLY A 30 -0.92 -11.96 -25.44
C GLY A 30 -1.84 -11.84 -24.25
N MET A 31 -3.01 -11.27 -24.49
CA MET A 31 -4.15 -11.32 -23.60
C MET A 31 -4.52 -12.80 -23.44
N ASP A 32 -4.01 -13.42 -22.39
CA ASP A 32 -4.55 -14.67 -21.88
C ASP A 32 -5.97 -14.37 -21.41
N ASP A 33 -6.90 -14.76 -22.28
CA ASP A 33 -8.35 -14.79 -22.12
C ASP A 33 -8.69 -15.82 -21.03
N GLU A 34 -8.39 -15.50 -19.76
CA GLU A 34 -8.96 -16.23 -18.64
C GLU A 34 -10.42 -15.82 -18.51
N ALA A 35 -11.27 -16.74 -18.97
CA ALA A 35 -12.71 -16.73 -18.84
C ALA A 35 -13.13 -16.18 -17.47
N LEU A 36 -13.72 -14.99 -17.53
CA LEU A 36 -14.59 -14.44 -16.50
C LEU A 36 -15.57 -15.54 -16.08
N THR A 37 -15.34 -16.12 -14.91
CA THR A 37 -16.33 -16.97 -14.26
C THR A 37 -17.59 -16.14 -14.08
N ASP A 38 -18.69 -16.70 -14.58
CA ASP A 38 -20.07 -16.19 -14.66
C ASP A 38 -20.73 -15.82 -13.31
N ASP A 39 -19.95 -15.45 -12.28
CA ASP A 39 -20.40 -15.35 -10.88
C ASP A 39 -20.50 -13.90 -10.38
N ALA A 40 -20.22 -12.91 -11.23
CA ALA A 40 -20.31 -11.48 -10.89
C ALA A 40 -21.41 -10.72 -11.66
N ARG A 41 -22.27 -11.43 -12.41
CA ARG A 41 -23.37 -10.84 -13.18
C ARG A 41 -24.76 -11.11 -12.61
N GLU A 42 -24.89 -11.95 -11.57
CA GLU A 42 -26.15 -12.17 -10.85
C GLU A 42 -26.36 -11.24 -9.64
N ALA A 43 -25.35 -10.51 -9.18
CA ALA A 43 -25.47 -9.61 -8.02
C ALA A 43 -26.05 -8.21 -8.34
N MET A 44 -26.45 -7.94 -9.59
CA MET A 44 -27.08 -6.68 -10.02
C MET A 44 -28.42 -6.91 -10.77
N GLN A 45 -29.06 -8.05 -10.53
CA GLN A 45 -30.43 -8.35 -10.97
C GLN A 45 -31.21 -8.92 -9.79
N GLY A 46 -31.43 -8.09 -8.78
CA GLY A 46 -32.38 -8.33 -7.70
C GLY A 46 -32.81 -6.98 -7.17
N ASP A 47 -34.11 -6.79 -7.00
CA ASP A 47 -34.77 -5.62 -6.42
C ASP A 47 -35.22 -4.51 -7.40
N GLN A 48 -35.86 -4.90 -8.51
CA GLN A 48 -36.76 -3.97 -9.19
C GLN A 48 -38.05 -4.62 -9.74
N GLU A 49 -38.76 -5.37 -8.90
CA GLU A 49 -40.18 -5.76 -9.02
C GLU A 49 -40.61 -6.02 -7.56
N ASP A 50 -41.65 -5.49 -6.91
CA ASP A 50 -42.83 -4.71 -7.26
C ASP A 50 -43.22 -3.93 -6.00
N ASP A 51 -43.39 -2.61 -6.05
CA ASP A 51 -44.04 -1.85 -4.96
C ASP A 51 -45.17 -0.95 -5.48
N GLU A 52 -45.88 -1.42 -6.51
CA GLU A 52 -47.15 -0.83 -6.97
C GLU A 52 -48.34 -1.75 -6.64
N ARG A 53 -48.52 -2.16 -5.38
CA ARG A 53 -49.78 -2.83 -5.01
C ARG A 53 -50.32 -2.66 -3.60
N SER A 54 -49.85 -1.67 -2.83
CA SER A 54 -50.37 -1.46 -1.47
C SER A 54 -51.11 -0.13 -1.24
N HIS A 55 -51.25 0.72 -2.27
CA HIS A 55 -52.01 1.97 -2.14
C HIS A 55 -53.51 1.83 -2.47
N GLY A 56 -53.93 0.72 -3.10
CA GLY A 56 -55.33 0.49 -3.50
C GLY A 56 -56.26 -0.04 -2.41
N CYS A 57 -55.72 -0.73 -1.39
CA CYS A 57 -56.56 -1.33 -0.34
C CYS A 57 -57.00 -0.33 0.74
N SER A 58 -56.19 0.71 1.01
CA SER A 58 -56.53 1.72 2.03
C SER A 58 -57.64 2.67 1.56
N PHE A 59 -57.63 3.09 0.29
CA PHE A 59 -58.63 4.02 -0.23
C PHE A 59 -60.04 3.40 -0.35
N SER A 60 -60.11 2.12 -0.70
CA SER A 60 -61.40 1.40 -0.84
C SER A 60 -62.12 1.20 0.51
N LEU A 61 -61.37 0.94 1.59
CA LEU A 61 -61.96 0.82 2.93
C LEU A 61 -62.41 2.17 3.50
N ILE A 62 -61.64 3.25 3.25
CA ILE A 62 -61.98 4.61 3.73
C ILE A 62 -63.25 5.13 3.04
N VAL A 63 -63.43 4.88 1.74
CA VAL A 63 -64.65 5.25 1.02
C VAL A 63 -65.86 4.47 1.53
N PHE A 64 -65.71 3.18 1.85
CA PHE A 64 -66.80 2.35 2.38
C PHE A 64 -67.28 2.80 3.77
N VAL A 65 -66.37 3.26 4.64
CA VAL A 65 -66.70 3.78 5.98
C VAL A 65 -67.32 5.18 5.91
N LEU A 66 -66.83 6.07 5.04
CA LEU A 66 -67.44 7.40 4.87
C LEU A 66 -68.84 7.33 4.22
N GLN A 67 -69.13 6.27 3.46
CA GLN A 67 -70.42 6.08 2.81
C GLN A 67 -71.49 5.49 3.76
N SER A 68 -71.08 4.82 4.85
CA SER A 68 -72.00 4.32 5.89
C SER A 68 -72.45 5.42 6.87
N GLU A 69 -71.59 6.39 7.19
CA GLU A 69 -71.96 7.57 8.00
C GLU A 69 -73.03 8.45 7.33
N SER A 70 -73.00 8.55 6.00
CA SER A 70 -73.98 9.28 5.18
C SER A 70 -75.39 8.64 5.23
N LEU A 71 -75.45 7.30 5.29
CA LEU A 71 -76.71 6.55 5.37
C LEU A 71 -77.32 6.56 6.78
N CYS A 72 -76.51 6.73 7.83
CA CYS A 72 -77.01 6.82 9.20
C CYS A 72 -77.57 8.21 9.54
N LYS A 73 -77.01 9.28 8.94
CA LYS A 73 -77.54 10.66 9.03
C LYS A 73 -78.86 10.85 8.29
N SER A 74 -79.11 10.12 7.19
CA SER A 74 -80.38 10.18 6.47
C SER A 74 -81.51 9.42 7.16
N LEU A 75 -81.21 8.35 7.90
CA LEU A 75 -82.21 7.58 8.66
C LEU A 75 -82.68 8.29 9.95
N SER A 76 -81.80 9.08 10.58
CA SER A 76 -82.11 9.88 11.77
C SER A 76 -82.84 11.19 11.47
N ALA A 77 -82.79 11.67 10.21
CA ALA A 77 -83.55 12.82 9.75
C ALA A 77 -85.02 12.49 9.39
N LEU A 78 -85.40 11.21 9.32
CA LEU A 78 -86.78 10.77 8.98
C LEU A 78 -87.68 10.47 10.20
N SER A 79 -87.17 10.56 11.44
CA SER A 79 -87.96 10.25 12.65
C SER A 79 -88.47 11.46 13.43
N SER A 80 -88.28 12.68 12.92
CA SER A 80 -88.80 13.91 13.53
C SER A 80 -89.71 14.67 12.55
N SER A 81 -90.95 14.23 12.40
CA SER A 81 -92.04 15.09 11.90
C SER A 81 -93.34 14.76 12.62
N ASP A 82 -93.60 15.62 13.61
CA ASP A 82 -94.88 16.25 13.94
C ASP A 82 -96.11 15.39 14.22
N SER A 83 -96.44 15.42 15.51
CA SER A 83 -97.75 15.24 16.09
C SER A 83 -98.70 16.34 15.57
N GLU A 84 -99.70 15.97 14.77
CA GLU A 84 -100.84 16.84 14.46
C GLU A 84 -102.14 16.22 14.98
N THR A 85 -102.69 16.92 15.97
CA THR A 85 -103.98 16.72 16.60
C THR A 85 -105.12 16.84 15.57
N ILE A 86 -105.84 15.75 15.31
CA ILE A 86 -107.15 15.79 14.67
C ILE A 86 -108.22 15.61 15.74
N ALA A 87 -108.92 16.71 16.02
CA ALA A 87 -110.10 16.78 16.86
C ALA A 87 -111.19 15.83 16.35
N LYS A 88 -111.52 14.82 17.14
CA LYS A 88 -112.71 13.99 16.93
C LYS A 88 -113.94 14.73 17.45
N THR A 89 -114.67 15.28 16.50
CA THR A 89 -116.05 15.75 16.62
C THR A 89 -116.97 14.66 17.17
N SER A 90 -117.67 15.02 18.24
CA SER A 90 -118.73 14.26 18.90
C SER A 90 -119.89 13.90 17.94
N PRO A 91 -120.39 12.65 17.92
CA PRO A 91 -121.75 12.35 17.50
C PRO A 91 -122.66 12.34 18.74
N GLY A 92 -123.80 13.03 18.64
CA GLY A 92 -124.81 13.12 19.68
C GLY A 92 -125.38 11.75 20.08
N LEU A 93 -125.48 11.54 21.39
CA LEU A 93 -126.24 10.46 22.01
C LEU A 93 -127.69 10.94 22.19
N ASP A 94 -128.56 10.59 21.26
CA ASP A 94 -130.00 10.64 21.48
C ASP A 94 -130.55 9.23 21.78
N SER A 95 -130.73 9.00 23.09
CA SER A 95 -131.77 8.20 23.73
C SER A 95 -132.24 6.92 23.02
N ILE A 96 -131.44 5.86 23.09
CA ILE A 96 -131.96 4.50 23.23
C ILE A 96 -132.03 4.24 24.74
N SER A 97 -133.21 3.86 25.24
CA SER A 97 -133.44 3.44 26.62
C SER A 97 -132.69 2.13 26.91
N LEU A 98 -131.38 2.25 27.10
CA LEU A 98 -130.52 1.26 27.72
C LEU A 98 -130.77 1.29 29.23
N SER A 99 -131.03 0.12 29.81
CA SER A 99 -131.21 -0.06 31.26
C SER A 99 -129.98 0.46 32.02
N GLU A 100 -130.10 0.88 33.28
CA GLU A 100 -128.95 1.30 34.11
C GLU A 100 -127.83 0.24 34.13
N MET A 101 -128.21 -1.04 33.99
CA MET A 101 -127.31 -2.18 33.87
C MET A 101 -126.51 -2.17 32.54
N ASP A 102 -127.09 -1.70 31.44
CA ASP A 102 -126.45 -1.66 30.12
C ASP A 102 -125.47 -0.47 30.01
N LYS A 103 -125.78 0.67 30.64
CA LYS A 103 -124.85 1.83 30.72
C LYS A 103 -123.62 1.52 31.57
N ALA A 104 -123.81 0.78 32.67
CA ALA A 104 -122.70 0.30 33.50
C ALA A 104 -121.82 -0.72 32.75
N ALA A 105 -122.41 -1.61 31.94
CA ALA A 105 -121.68 -2.54 31.10
C ALA A 105 -120.83 -1.83 30.02
N VAL A 106 -121.38 -0.83 29.32
CA VAL A 106 -120.65 -0.05 28.30
C VAL A 106 -119.46 0.72 28.90
N LEU A 107 -119.64 1.36 30.07
CA LEU A 107 -118.54 2.05 30.75
C LEU A 107 -117.44 1.07 31.23
N THR A 108 -117.82 -0.15 31.59
CA THR A 108 -116.86 -1.20 31.99
C THR A 108 -116.05 -1.66 30.78
N LEU A 109 -116.69 -1.90 29.63
CA LEU A 109 -116.00 -2.23 28.38
C LEU A 109 -115.05 -1.11 27.90
N ILE A 110 -115.46 0.16 28.00
CA ILE A 110 -114.59 1.29 27.66
C ILE A 110 -113.38 1.36 28.61
N ARG A 111 -113.59 1.12 29.91
CA ARG A 111 -112.48 1.09 30.89
C ARG A 111 -111.53 -0.08 30.63
N GLU A 112 -112.05 -1.26 30.32
CA GLU A 112 -111.26 -2.44 29.95
C GLU A 112 -110.46 -2.20 28.66
N GLU A 113 -111.05 -1.57 27.65
CA GLU A 113 -110.36 -1.20 26.41
C GLU A 113 -109.27 -0.15 26.64
N ILE A 114 -109.52 0.86 27.49
CA ILE A 114 -108.49 1.84 27.88
C ILE A 114 -107.33 1.14 28.59
N ILE A 115 -107.62 0.26 29.54
CA ILE A 115 -106.59 -0.52 30.26
C ILE A 115 -105.81 -1.41 29.29
N ALA A 116 -106.49 -2.09 28.36
CA ALA A 116 -105.84 -2.92 27.34
C ALA A 116 -104.93 -2.09 26.42
N LYS A 117 -105.39 -0.92 25.96
CA LYS A 117 -104.59 0.00 25.15
C LYS A 117 -103.41 0.59 25.92
N GLU A 118 -103.57 0.85 27.21
CA GLU A 118 -102.49 1.32 28.07
C GLU A 118 -101.45 0.23 28.35
N ILE A 119 -101.87 -1.03 28.52
CA ILE A 119 -100.96 -2.19 28.59
C ILE A 119 -100.20 -2.34 27.26
N GLU A 120 -100.89 -2.31 26.13
CA GLU A 120 -100.28 -2.41 24.79
C GLU A 120 -99.26 -1.29 24.56
N ALA A 121 -99.59 -0.04 24.89
CA ALA A 121 -98.69 1.10 24.79
C ALA A 121 -97.45 0.94 25.69
N ASN A 122 -97.63 0.47 26.93
CA ASN A 122 -96.52 0.21 27.85
C ASN A 122 -95.64 -0.96 27.38
N GLU A 123 -96.20 -1.99 26.77
CA GLU A 123 -95.45 -3.09 26.16
C GLU A 123 -94.61 -2.61 24.98
N TRP A 124 -95.17 -1.80 24.09
CA TRP A 124 -94.43 -1.21 22.97
C TRP A 124 -93.33 -0.25 23.45
N LYS A 125 -93.62 0.56 24.48
CA LYS A 125 -92.62 1.43 25.10
C LYS A 125 -91.45 0.63 25.68
N ARG A 126 -91.73 -0.48 26.37
CA ARG A 126 -90.69 -1.38 26.89
C ARG A 126 -89.86 -2.02 25.76
N LYS A 127 -90.50 -2.54 24.71
CA LYS A 127 -89.80 -3.12 23.54
C LYS A 127 -88.94 -2.09 22.81
N TYR A 128 -89.43 -0.86 22.66
CA TYR A 128 -88.67 0.24 22.07
C TYR A 128 -87.45 0.58 22.93
N GLU A 129 -87.62 0.66 24.25
CA GLU A 129 -86.54 0.97 25.18
C GLU A 129 -85.46 -0.13 25.20
N GLU A 130 -85.87 -1.40 25.16
CA GLU A 130 -84.99 -2.57 25.05
C GLU A 130 -84.17 -2.53 23.76
N SER A 131 -84.81 -2.32 22.60
CA SER A 131 -84.12 -2.18 21.32
C SER A 131 -83.18 -0.96 21.28
N ARG A 132 -83.58 0.15 21.92
CA ARG A 132 -82.74 1.35 22.04
C ARG A 132 -81.47 1.07 22.85
N LEU A 133 -81.56 0.28 23.92
CA LEU A 133 -80.41 -0.15 24.70
C LEU A 133 -79.48 -1.05 23.87
N GLU A 134 -80.01 -2.05 23.16
CA GLU A 134 -79.21 -2.93 22.28
C GLU A 134 -78.44 -2.15 21.20
N VAL A 135 -79.09 -1.18 20.54
CA VAL A 135 -78.43 -0.32 19.55
C VAL A 135 -77.32 0.54 20.19
N THR A 136 -77.53 0.98 21.44
CA THR A 136 -76.53 1.76 22.18
C THR A 136 -75.33 0.89 22.56
N GLU A 137 -75.55 -0.35 22.96
CA GLU A 137 -74.48 -1.32 23.25
C GLU A 137 -73.69 -1.67 21.99
N MET A 138 -74.38 -1.94 20.87
CA MET A 138 -73.72 -2.21 19.60
C MET A 138 -72.89 -1.02 19.11
N ARG A 139 -73.37 0.21 19.32
CA ARG A 139 -72.59 1.42 19.01
C ARG A 139 -71.28 1.48 19.80
N LYS A 140 -71.30 1.17 21.10
CA LYS A 140 -70.07 1.14 21.92
C LYS A 140 -69.05 0.12 21.39
N ILE A 141 -69.53 -1.05 20.99
CA ILE A 141 -68.68 -2.11 20.42
C ILE A 141 -68.06 -1.61 19.10
N VAL A 142 -68.84 -0.98 18.22
CA VAL A 142 -68.33 -0.39 16.97
C VAL A 142 -67.29 0.70 17.26
N ASP A 143 -67.56 1.62 18.19
CA ASP A 143 -66.62 2.68 18.58
C ASP A 143 -65.28 2.09 19.10
N GLU A 144 -65.32 0.95 19.80
CA GLU A 144 -64.13 0.23 20.27
C GLU A 144 -63.36 -0.45 19.13
N TYR A 145 -64.06 -1.05 18.17
CA TYR A 145 -63.43 -1.61 16.96
C TYR A 145 -62.81 -0.53 16.08
N GLU A 146 -63.48 0.60 15.89
CA GLU A 146 -62.96 1.75 15.13
C GLU A 146 -61.64 2.26 15.75
N LYS A 147 -61.60 2.42 17.07
CA LYS A 147 -60.36 2.77 17.79
C LYS A 147 -59.26 1.75 17.60
N THR A 148 -59.59 0.45 17.67
CA THR A 148 -58.62 -0.63 17.50
C THR A 148 -58.03 -0.63 16.09
N VAL A 149 -58.87 -0.46 15.06
CA VAL A 149 -58.44 -0.39 13.66
C VAL A 149 -57.58 0.86 13.43
N ALA A 150 -57.98 2.03 13.96
CA ALA A 150 -57.19 3.26 13.86
C ALA A 150 -55.81 3.09 14.50
N GLN A 151 -55.74 2.52 15.71
CA GLN A 151 -54.49 2.24 16.41
C GLN A 151 -53.58 1.28 15.61
N MET A 152 -54.14 0.21 15.04
CA MET A 152 -53.38 -0.72 14.20
C MET A 152 -52.77 -0.04 12.97
N ILE A 153 -53.51 0.86 12.32
CA ILE A 153 -53.00 1.62 11.16
C ILE A 153 -51.85 2.53 11.59
N GLU A 154 -52.01 3.27 12.69
CA GLU A 154 -50.97 4.17 13.19
C GLU A 154 -49.70 3.41 13.60
N ASP A 155 -49.85 2.26 14.27
CA ASP A 155 -48.71 1.44 14.69
C ASP A 155 -47.99 0.82 13.49
N GLU A 156 -48.70 0.35 12.47
CA GLU A 156 -48.09 -0.17 11.25
C GLU A 156 -47.38 0.95 10.46
N GLN A 157 -47.96 2.15 10.36
CA GLN A 157 -47.30 3.31 9.75
C GLN A 157 -46.05 3.73 10.51
N ARG A 158 -46.12 3.78 11.85
CA ARG A 158 -44.99 4.11 12.71
C ARG A 158 -43.87 3.07 12.57
N LYS A 159 -44.23 1.79 12.53
CA LYS A 159 -43.31 0.67 12.32
C LYS A 159 -42.66 0.73 10.93
N ASN A 160 -43.43 1.01 9.88
CA ASN A 160 -42.93 1.13 8.52
C ASN A 160 -41.92 2.29 8.41
N ILE A 161 -42.25 3.49 8.93
CA ILE A 161 -41.33 4.64 8.96
C ILE A 161 -40.07 4.32 9.77
N GLY A 162 -40.22 3.62 10.91
CA GLY A 162 -39.08 3.17 11.72
C GLY A 162 -38.16 2.21 10.95
N SER A 163 -38.74 1.22 10.28
CA SER A 163 -38.02 0.26 9.44
C SER A 163 -37.32 0.97 8.27
N GLN A 164 -38.02 1.84 7.54
CA GLN A 164 -37.48 2.60 6.43
C GLN A 164 -36.30 3.49 6.84
N LYS A 165 -36.38 4.16 7.99
CA LYS A 165 -35.27 4.94 8.55
C LYS A 165 -34.08 4.04 8.88
N SER A 166 -34.33 2.87 9.47
CA SER A 166 -33.27 1.89 9.78
C SER A 166 -32.58 1.39 8.52
N VAL A 167 -33.33 1.05 7.47
CA VAL A 167 -32.78 0.61 6.17
C VAL A 167 -31.96 1.72 5.53
N HIS A 168 -32.46 2.95 5.53
CA HIS A 168 -31.74 4.09 4.99
C HIS A 168 -30.42 4.35 5.74
N GLN A 169 -30.45 4.28 7.08
CA GLN A 169 -29.25 4.42 7.89
C GLN A 169 -28.21 3.35 7.56
N LEU A 170 -28.61 2.08 7.52
CA LEU A 170 -27.70 0.98 7.16
C LEU A 170 -27.14 1.11 5.74
N THR A 171 -27.93 1.66 4.81
CA THR A 171 -27.48 1.92 3.43
C THR A 171 -26.37 2.96 3.40
N VAL A 172 -26.56 4.08 4.12
CA VAL A 172 -25.54 5.14 4.22
C VAL A 172 -24.27 4.64 4.89
N GLU A 173 -24.39 3.87 5.97
CA GLU A 173 -23.24 3.25 6.65
C GLU A 173 -22.49 2.28 5.73
N ARG A 174 -23.22 1.48 4.94
CA ARG A 174 -22.64 0.58 3.93
C ARG A 174 -21.91 1.35 2.83
N ASP A 175 -22.51 2.40 2.29
CA ASP A 175 -21.89 3.21 1.23
C ASP A 175 -20.62 3.93 1.74
N GLN A 176 -20.66 4.43 2.98
CA GLN A 176 -19.49 5.01 3.63
C GLN A 176 -18.37 3.98 3.80
N ALA A 177 -18.67 2.77 4.28
CA ALA A 177 -17.67 1.71 4.43
C ALA A 177 -17.06 1.28 3.09
N LEU A 178 -17.86 1.23 2.02
CA LEU A 178 -17.36 0.97 0.66
C LEU A 178 -16.42 2.07 0.17
N ALA A 179 -16.77 3.34 0.40
CA ALA A 179 -15.91 4.46 0.03
C ALA A 179 -14.56 4.42 0.79
N ASP A 180 -14.59 4.10 2.08
CA ASP A 180 -13.40 3.94 2.91
C ASP A 180 -12.53 2.76 2.43
N LEU A 181 -13.15 1.62 2.10
CA LEU A 181 -12.45 0.47 1.51
C LEU A 181 -11.75 0.85 0.21
N SER A 182 -12.46 1.48 -0.73
CA SER A 182 -11.87 1.94 -1.99
C SER A 182 -10.74 2.96 -1.80
N SER A 183 -10.80 3.78 -0.74
CA SER A 183 -9.71 4.70 -0.38
C SER A 183 -8.47 3.93 0.07
N VAL A 184 -8.63 2.93 0.93
CA VAL A 184 -7.55 2.07 1.40
C VAL A 184 -6.92 1.30 0.24
N GLU A 185 -7.72 0.71 -0.63
CA GLU A 185 -7.25 -0.02 -1.82
C GLU A 185 -6.38 0.87 -2.71
N ARG A 186 -6.82 2.10 -3.01
CA ARG A 186 -6.02 3.06 -3.78
C ARG A 186 -4.69 3.39 -3.10
N SER A 187 -4.70 3.60 -1.78
CA SER A 187 -3.48 3.89 -1.02
C SER A 187 -2.50 2.70 -1.03
N PHE A 188 -3.03 1.48 -0.96
CA PHE A 188 -2.25 0.25 -1.02
C PHE A 188 -1.61 0.06 -2.41
N SER A 189 -2.36 0.32 -3.49
CA SER A 189 -1.81 0.28 -4.84
C SER A 189 -0.66 1.28 -5.04
N ASP A 190 -0.77 2.51 -4.52
CA ASP A 190 0.35 3.46 -4.61
C ASP A 190 1.55 3.02 -3.76
N LEU A 191 1.32 2.47 -2.57
CA LEU A 191 2.38 1.92 -1.74
C LEU A 191 3.11 0.77 -2.47
N PHE A 192 2.37 -0.16 -3.08
CA PHE A 192 2.92 -1.28 -3.82
C PHE A 192 3.77 -0.80 -5.00
N ARG A 193 3.28 0.18 -5.77
CA ARG A 193 4.02 0.79 -6.87
C ARG A 193 5.31 1.46 -6.40
N ARG A 194 5.28 2.20 -5.28
CA ARG A 194 6.49 2.81 -4.68
C ARG A 194 7.48 1.76 -4.20
N TYR A 195 6.98 0.68 -3.61
CA TYR A 195 7.80 -0.44 -3.15
C TYR A 195 8.52 -1.11 -4.32
N GLU A 196 7.81 -1.48 -5.38
CA GLU A 196 8.43 -2.12 -6.55
C GLU A 196 9.45 -1.18 -7.23
N ASN A 197 9.16 0.12 -7.34
CA ASN A 197 10.14 1.09 -7.84
C ASN A 197 11.42 1.13 -6.99
N MET A 198 11.27 1.18 -5.66
CA MET A 198 12.41 1.18 -4.73
C MET A 198 13.20 -0.12 -4.85
N LYS A 199 12.52 -1.25 -4.93
CA LYS A 199 13.13 -2.57 -5.12
C LYS A 199 13.96 -2.62 -6.40
N THR A 200 13.43 -2.15 -7.54
CA THR A 200 14.19 -2.05 -8.79
C THR A 200 15.45 -1.18 -8.65
N VAL A 201 15.34 -0.03 -7.97
CA VAL A 201 16.49 0.85 -7.72
C VAL A 201 17.55 0.16 -6.84
N LEU A 202 17.15 -0.53 -5.78
CA LEU A 202 18.05 -1.27 -4.90
C LEU A 202 18.75 -2.42 -5.62
N GLU A 203 18.03 -3.16 -6.47
CA GLU A 203 18.63 -4.18 -7.34
C GLU A 203 19.67 -3.59 -8.30
N GLY A 204 19.39 -2.40 -8.84
CA GLY A 204 20.36 -1.64 -9.65
C GLY A 204 21.62 -1.25 -8.87
N PHE A 205 21.47 -0.74 -7.65
CA PHE A 205 22.62 -0.44 -6.79
C PHE A 205 23.43 -1.67 -6.42
N LYS A 206 22.78 -2.81 -6.16
CA LYS A 206 23.46 -4.08 -5.87
C LYS A 206 24.31 -4.54 -7.05
N LYS A 207 23.77 -4.51 -8.28
CA LYS A 207 24.52 -4.83 -9.50
C LYS A 207 25.70 -3.87 -9.70
N ASN A 208 25.51 -2.57 -9.45
CA ASN A 208 26.58 -1.57 -9.56
C ASN A 208 27.70 -1.83 -8.53
N GLU A 209 27.34 -2.14 -7.28
CA GLU A 209 28.30 -2.50 -6.24
C GLU A 209 29.14 -3.72 -6.63
N GLU A 210 28.52 -4.76 -7.21
CA GLU A 210 29.22 -5.95 -7.70
C GLU A 210 30.23 -5.62 -8.82
N VAL A 211 29.85 -4.76 -9.77
CA VAL A 211 30.74 -4.29 -10.84
C VAL A 211 31.92 -3.50 -10.28
N LEU A 212 31.67 -2.58 -9.34
CA LEU A 212 32.72 -1.78 -8.70
C LEU A 212 33.67 -2.66 -7.89
N LYS A 213 33.16 -3.64 -7.14
CA LYS A 213 33.99 -4.62 -6.41
C LYS A 213 34.89 -5.41 -7.36
N LYS A 214 34.34 -5.89 -8.48
CA LYS A 214 35.13 -6.61 -9.50
C LYS A 214 36.22 -5.71 -10.09
N CYS A 215 35.89 -4.46 -10.43
CA CYS A 215 36.85 -3.49 -10.94
C CYS A 215 37.99 -3.21 -9.96
N ALA A 216 37.67 -3.01 -8.68
CA ALA A 216 38.66 -2.82 -7.63
C ALA A 216 39.58 -4.06 -7.47
N GLN A 217 39.00 -5.26 -7.52
CA GLN A 217 39.74 -6.51 -7.44
C GLN A 217 40.68 -6.71 -8.64
N ASP A 218 40.26 -6.33 -9.84
CA ASP A 218 41.08 -6.40 -11.05
C ASP A 218 42.29 -5.45 -10.93
N TYR A 219 42.09 -4.22 -10.44
CA TYR A 219 43.18 -3.28 -10.18
C TYR A 219 44.17 -3.80 -9.13
N LEU A 220 43.66 -4.35 -8.02
CA LEU A 220 44.49 -4.95 -6.98
C LEU A 220 45.36 -6.09 -7.55
N THR A 221 44.77 -6.94 -8.39
CA THR A 221 45.48 -8.04 -9.04
C THR A 221 46.57 -7.53 -9.97
N ARG A 222 46.29 -6.51 -10.78
CA ARG A 222 47.29 -5.87 -11.67
C ARG A 222 48.44 -5.24 -10.90
N VAL A 223 48.16 -4.52 -9.82
CA VAL A 223 49.19 -3.92 -8.97
C VAL A 223 50.11 -4.99 -8.40
N ARG A 224 49.55 -6.10 -7.88
CA ARG A 224 50.36 -7.22 -7.36
C ARG A 224 51.23 -7.87 -8.44
N GLN A 225 50.73 -8.02 -9.66
CA GLN A 225 51.50 -8.59 -10.77
C GLN A 225 52.69 -7.69 -11.14
N GLU A 226 52.48 -6.38 -11.25
CA GLU A 226 53.55 -5.43 -11.52
C GLU A 226 54.55 -5.33 -10.35
N GLU A 227 54.07 -5.41 -9.10
CA GLU A 227 54.93 -5.46 -7.92
C GLU A 227 55.84 -6.71 -7.94
N GLN A 228 55.28 -7.89 -8.23
CA GLN A 228 56.07 -9.12 -8.40
C GLN A 228 57.09 -8.99 -9.52
N ARG A 229 56.69 -8.44 -10.66
CA ARG A 229 57.58 -8.21 -11.81
C ARG A 229 58.74 -7.27 -11.47
N TYR A 230 58.46 -6.20 -10.73
CA TYR A 230 59.47 -5.27 -10.24
C TYR A 230 60.45 -5.96 -9.28
N GLN A 231 59.95 -6.75 -8.32
CA GLN A 231 60.81 -7.48 -7.39
C GLN A 231 61.74 -8.46 -8.10
N THR A 232 61.23 -9.24 -9.08
CA THR A 232 62.07 -10.14 -9.88
C THR A 232 63.16 -9.37 -10.63
N LEU A 233 62.82 -8.24 -11.26
CA LEU A 233 63.79 -7.43 -11.98
C LEU A 233 64.84 -6.82 -11.04
N LYS A 234 64.40 -6.35 -9.87
CA LYS A 234 65.27 -5.79 -8.83
C LYS A 234 66.29 -6.83 -8.36
N ILE A 235 65.84 -8.02 -7.98
CA ILE A 235 66.72 -9.12 -7.53
C ILE A 235 67.74 -9.47 -8.62
N HIS A 236 67.30 -9.62 -9.87
CA HIS A 236 68.22 -9.94 -10.97
C HIS A 236 69.24 -8.82 -11.25
N ALA A 237 68.88 -7.55 -11.08
CA ALA A 237 69.81 -6.44 -11.21
C ALA A 237 70.81 -6.38 -10.05
N GLU A 238 70.35 -6.62 -8.81
CA GLU A 238 71.19 -6.73 -7.60
C GLU A 238 72.20 -7.88 -7.76
N GLU A 239 71.75 -9.07 -8.18
CA GLU A 239 72.63 -10.23 -8.43
C GLU A 239 73.69 -9.94 -9.51
N LYS A 240 73.36 -9.18 -10.56
CA LYS A 240 74.33 -8.79 -11.59
C LYS A 240 75.35 -7.78 -11.07
N LEU A 241 74.93 -6.83 -10.24
CA LEU A 241 75.83 -5.88 -9.60
C LEU A 241 76.79 -6.60 -8.65
N ASP A 242 76.29 -7.54 -7.85
CA ASP A 242 77.12 -8.32 -6.92
C ASP A 242 78.17 -9.14 -7.67
N LYS A 243 77.78 -9.84 -8.74
CA LYS A 243 78.73 -10.58 -9.60
C LYS A 243 79.81 -9.67 -10.21
N ALA A 244 79.43 -8.51 -10.73
CA ALA A 244 80.40 -7.56 -11.29
C ALA A 244 81.36 -7.02 -10.20
N ASN A 245 80.84 -6.76 -8.99
CA ASN A 245 81.65 -6.33 -7.85
C ASN A 245 82.62 -7.44 -7.39
N GLU A 246 82.18 -8.69 -7.38
CA GLU A 246 83.04 -9.86 -7.11
C GLU A 246 84.15 -9.97 -8.17
N GLU A 247 83.84 -9.83 -9.46
CA GLU A 247 84.83 -9.84 -10.53
C GLU A 247 85.85 -8.70 -10.38
N ILE A 248 85.39 -7.48 -10.06
CA ILE A 248 86.28 -6.33 -9.79
C ILE A 248 87.20 -6.62 -8.59
N ALA A 249 86.66 -7.19 -7.52
CA ALA A 249 87.45 -7.57 -6.34
C ALA A 249 88.50 -8.65 -6.69
N GLN A 250 88.13 -9.64 -7.50
CA GLN A 250 89.06 -10.69 -7.98
C GLN A 250 90.17 -10.10 -8.86
N VAL A 251 89.85 -9.21 -9.79
CA VAL A 251 90.86 -8.54 -10.63
C VAL A 251 91.81 -7.69 -9.78
N ARG A 252 91.29 -6.95 -8.79
CA ARG A 252 92.11 -6.14 -7.88
C ARG A 252 93.05 -6.99 -7.02
N THR A 253 92.55 -8.09 -6.45
CA THR A 253 93.39 -8.98 -5.63
C THR A 253 94.47 -9.65 -6.48
N LYS A 254 94.15 -10.11 -7.69
CA LYS A 254 95.12 -10.66 -8.63
C LYS A 254 96.18 -9.63 -9.05
N ALA A 255 95.79 -8.43 -9.44
CA ALA A 255 96.71 -7.36 -9.80
C ALA A 255 97.62 -6.96 -8.62
N ASN A 256 97.10 -6.93 -7.39
CA ASN A 256 97.90 -6.67 -6.20
C ASN A 256 98.92 -7.80 -5.95
N ALA A 257 98.53 -9.06 -6.10
CA ALA A 257 99.44 -10.20 -5.97
C ALA A 257 100.57 -10.16 -7.02
N GLU A 258 100.23 -9.87 -8.28
CA GLU A 258 101.20 -9.67 -9.36
C GLU A 258 102.14 -8.49 -9.08
N SER A 259 101.61 -7.35 -8.60
CA SER A 259 102.40 -6.19 -8.22
C SER A 259 103.39 -6.51 -7.08
N VAL A 260 102.96 -7.25 -6.06
CA VAL A 260 103.83 -7.69 -4.96
C VAL A 260 104.94 -8.63 -5.47
N ALA A 261 104.61 -9.58 -6.34
CA ALA A 261 105.58 -10.50 -6.93
C ALA A 261 106.62 -9.77 -7.81
N LEU A 262 106.18 -8.82 -8.63
CA LEU A 262 107.06 -7.97 -9.43
C LEU A 262 107.94 -7.07 -8.56
N ASN A 263 107.39 -6.45 -7.51
CA ASN A 263 108.16 -5.64 -6.56
C ASN A 263 109.22 -6.46 -5.84
N ALA A 264 108.91 -7.70 -5.43
CA ALA A 264 109.90 -8.60 -4.84
C ALA A 264 111.01 -8.97 -5.83
N SER A 265 110.66 -9.23 -7.09
CA SER A 265 111.62 -9.53 -8.16
C SER A 265 112.51 -8.32 -8.49
N LEU A 266 111.92 -7.13 -8.56
CA LEU A 266 112.64 -5.87 -8.77
C LEU A 266 113.65 -5.63 -7.64
N ARG A 267 113.24 -5.80 -6.37
CA ARG A 267 114.16 -5.67 -5.22
C ARG A 267 115.32 -6.67 -5.29
N LYS A 268 115.06 -7.91 -5.70
CA LYS A 268 116.11 -8.92 -5.87
C LYS A 268 117.14 -8.49 -6.92
N GLU A 269 116.69 -8.02 -8.09
CA GLU A 269 117.60 -7.54 -9.14
C GLU A 269 118.31 -6.24 -8.74
N GLN A 270 117.64 -5.31 -8.06
CA GLN A 270 118.26 -4.10 -7.48
C GLN A 270 119.41 -4.46 -6.53
N MET A 271 119.19 -5.39 -5.59
CA MET A 271 120.25 -5.86 -4.68
C MET A 271 121.43 -6.52 -5.43
N LYS A 272 121.16 -7.21 -6.54
CA LYS A 272 122.20 -7.82 -7.38
C LYS A 272 123.02 -6.77 -8.11
N VAL A 273 122.38 -5.74 -8.66
CA VAL A 273 123.05 -4.59 -9.28
C VAL A 273 123.94 -3.90 -8.26
N GLU A 274 123.39 -3.52 -7.09
CA GLU A 274 124.15 -2.89 -6.01
C GLU A 274 125.34 -3.75 -5.53
N SER A 275 125.19 -5.08 -5.53
CA SER A 275 126.29 -6.00 -5.20
C SER A 275 127.37 -6.03 -6.27
N LEU A 276 127.00 -6.01 -7.55
CA LEU A 276 127.95 -6.00 -8.66
C LEU A 276 128.68 -4.65 -8.74
N GLU A 277 127.97 -3.53 -8.56
CA GLU A 277 128.56 -2.19 -8.47
C GLU A 277 129.60 -2.13 -7.35
N ARG A 278 129.25 -2.61 -6.13
CA ARG A 278 130.21 -2.70 -5.01
C ARG A 278 131.42 -3.59 -5.29
N ALA A 279 131.29 -4.62 -6.14
CA ALA A 279 132.40 -5.49 -6.52
C ALA A 279 133.30 -4.88 -7.62
N ILE A 280 132.72 -4.07 -8.51
CA ILE A 280 133.43 -3.37 -9.58
C ILE A 280 134.22 -2.17 -9.03
N GLU A 281 133.69 -1.47 -8.03
CA GLU A 281 134.32 -0.29 -7.44
C GLU A 281 135.81 -0.49 -7.01
N PRO A 282 136.19 -1.51 -6.21
CA PRO A 282 137.59 -1.72 -5.85
C PRO A 282 138.44 -2.16 -7.06
N LYS A 283 137.84 -2.80 -8.07
CA LYS A 283 138.54 -3.17 -9.30
C LYS A 283 138.88 -1.95 -10.15
N ASN A 284 137.97 -0.99 -10.23
CA ASN A 284 138.25 0.30 -10.87
C ASN A 284 139.34 1.06 -10.10
N GLN A 285 139.27 1.10 -8.76
CA GLN A 285 140.30 1.72 -7.94
C GLN A 285 141.67 1.05 -8.13
N GLU A 286 141.73 -0.28 -8.18
CA GLU A 286 142.96 -1.05 -8.47
C GLU A 286 143.52 -0.71 -9.86
N ILE A 287 142.66 -0.61 -10.89
CA ILE A 287 143.07 -0.18 -12.24
C ILE A 287 143.60 1.26 -12.22
N GLU A 288 142.95 2.18 -11.51
CA GLU A 288 143.42 3.56 -11.37
C GLU A 288 144.77 3.63 -10.65
N GLU A 289 144.98 2.85 -9.58
CA GLU A 289 146.26 2.76 -8.87
C GLU A 289 147.36 2.14 -9.76
N LEU A 290 147.06 1.06 -10.48
CA LEU A 290 147.99 0.44 -11.43
C LEU A 290 148.36 1.41 -12.54
N THR A 291 147.39 2.18 -13.04
CA THR A 291 147.62 3.20 -14.07
C THR A 291 148.50 4.32 -13.53
N LYS A 292 148.26 4.80 -12.30
CA LYS A 292 149.15 5.78 -11.63
C LYS A 292 150.58 5.27 -11.50
N ILE A 293 150.78 4.02 -11.08
CA ILE A 293 152.12 3.42 -10.98
C ILE A 293 152.78 3.34 -12.37
N CYS A 294 152.03 2.94 -13.40
CA CYS A 294 152.52 2.93 -14.78
C CYS A 294 152.90 4.34 -15.25
N ASP A 295 152.09 5.35 -14.98
CA ASP A 295 152.37 6.75 -15.32
C ASP A 295 153.60 7.29 -14.56
N GLU A 296 153.76 6.94 -13.28
CA GLU A 296 154.95 7.26 -12.47
C GLU A 296 156.22 6.59 -13.02
N LEU A 297 156.12 5.35 -13.48
CA LEU A 297 157.21 4.63 -14.15
C LEU A 297 157.58 5.29 -15.49
N ILE A 298 156.58 5.65 -16.30
CA ILE A 298 156.79 6.38 -17.56
C ILE A 298 157.47 7.72 -17.27
N ALA A 299 157.03 8.46 -16.26
CA ALA A 299 157.65 9.71 -15.85
C ALA A 299 159.13 9.51 -15.43
N LYS A 300 159.45 8.45 -14.66
CA LYS A 300 160.84 8.12 -14.28
C LYS A 300 161.73 7.69 -15.45
N MET A 301 161.17 6.97 -16.42
CA MET A 301 161.88 6.54 -17.63
C MET A 301 161.97 7.65 -18.70
N GLY A 302 161.10 8.67 -18.64
CA GLY A 302 161.17 9.86 -19.48
C GLY A 302 162.16 10.93 -19.00
N THR A 303 162.68 10.80 -17.78
CA THR A 303 163.70 11.69 -17.19
C THR A 303 165.13 11.16 -17.25
N THR A 304 165.39 10.05 -17.96
CA THR A 304 166.75 9.66 -18.33
C THR A 304 167.20 10.42 -19.57
N ASP A 305 167.65 11.65 -19.35
CA ASP A 305 168.68 12.37 -20.12
C ASP A 305 169.48 13.24 -19.13
#